data_AF-A0A7S0DAS1-F1
#
_entry.id   AF-A0A7S0DAS1-F1
#
_cell.length_a   1.000
_cell.length_b   1.000
_cell.length_c   1.000
_cell.angle_alpha   90.00
_cell.angle_beta   90.00
_cell.angle_gamma   90.00
#
_symmetry.space_group_name_H-M   'P 1'
#
loop_
_entity.id
_entity.type
_entity.pdbx_description
1 polymer ?
#
loop_
_entity_poly.entity_id
_entity_poly.type
_entity_poly.pdbx_seq_one_letter_code
_entity_poly.pdbx_strand_id
1 'polypeptide(L)'
;LSDKGSSSAAGAEVRRRGHAADMAAMEGRKKCPHNKLRYACAICTPCPHGRQKRQCVQCNGCPHGKLKKNCTSCFPCPHGKLRRNCTQCVGCPHGKVKYECQACKTVNALMGLTQKGAGGSGGKRCAHGKIKRDCGQC
;
A
#
# COMPACT_ATOMS: atom_id res chain seq x y z
N LEU A 1 22.44 4.87 43.35
CA LEU A 1 21.35 5.83 43.08
C LEU A 1 21.13 5.79 41.58
N SER A 2 20.20 4.96 41.10
CA SER A 2 20.01 4.73 39.67
C SER A 2 18.75 5.46 39.23
N ASP A 3 18.96 6.47 38.38
CA ASP A 3 17.98 7.41 37.87
C ASP A 3 16.73 6.73 37.31
N LYS A 4 15.58 7.07 37.92
CA LYS A 4 14.25 6.75 37.42
C LYS A 4 13.95 7.70 36.26
N GLY A 5 14.11 7.20 35.04
CA GLY A 5 13.74 7.91 33.81
C GLY A 5 12.30 8.39 33.84
N SER A 6 12.13 9.71 33.91
CA SER A 6 10.86 10.41 33.80
C SER A 6 10.21 10.13 32.44
N SER A 7 9.13 9.35 32.44
CA SER A 7 8.28 9.22 31.25
C SER A 7 7.38 10.47 31.18
N SER A 8 7.83 11.48 30.44
CA SER A 8 7.11 12.74 30.24
C SER A 8 5.75 12.51 29.55
N ALA A 9 4.71 13.18 30.05
CA ALA A 9 3.34 13.20 29.51
C ALA A 9 3.22 13.60 28.02
N ALA A 10 4.31 14.12 27.41
CA ALA A 10 4.39 14.51 26.01
C ALA A 10 4.21 13.34 25.01
N GLY A 11 4.56 12.10 25.39
CA GLY A 11 4.48 10.95 24.48
C GLY A 11 3.06 10.44 24.20
N ALA A 12 2.08 10.79 25.03
CA ALA A 12 0.68 10.39 24.87
C ALA A 12 -0.10 11.33 23.92
N GLU A 13 0.29 12.60 23.86
CA GLU A 13 -0.31 13.64 23.02
C GLU A 13 -0.03 13.42 21.52
N VAL A 14 1.20 13.04 21.17
CA VAL A 14 1.65 12.84 19.78
C VAL A 14 0.91 11.68 19.09
N ARG A 15 0.51 10.64 19.84
CA ARG A 15 -0.21 9.48 19.29
C ARG A 15 -1.66 9.78 18.90
N ARG A 16 -2.35 10.68 19.61
CA ARG A 16 -3.75 11.03 19.31
C ARG A 16 -3.89 11.88 18.04
N ARG A 17 -2.92 12.74 17.75
CA ARG A 17 -2.92 13.59 16.53
C ARG A 17 -2.74 12.80 15.23
N GLY A 18 -1.99 11.68 15.25
CA GLY A 18 -1.83 10.81 14.09
C GLY A 18 -3.12 10.10 13.67
N HIS A 19 -3.85 9.53 14.64
CA HIS A 19 -5.06 8.75 14.35
C HIS A 19 -6.20 9.57 13.71
N ALA A 20 -6.41 10.83 14.12
CA ALA A 20 -7.44 11.67 13.53
C ALA A 20 -7.12 12.07 12.08
N ALA A 21 -5.84 12.39 11.80
CA ALA A 21 -5.37 12.67 10.43
C ALA A 21 -5.47 11.42 9.53
N ASP A 22 -5.19 10.23 10.05
CA ASP A 22 -5.38 8.96 9.34
C ASP A 22 -6.87 8.69 9.02
N MET A 23 -7.79 8.99 9.93
CA MET A 23 -9.24 8.85 9.68
C MET A 23 -9.74 9.85 8.63
N ALA A 24 -9.28 11.10 8.66
CA ALA A 24 -9.59 12.09 7.62
C ALA A 24 -9.04 11.68 6.24
N ALA A 25 -7.86 11.03 6.19
CA ALA A 25 -7.29 10.48 4.96
C ALA A 25 -8.07 9.27 4.40
N MET A 26 -8.77 8.52 5.25
CA MET A 26 -9.67 7.41 4.84
C MET A 26 -10.92 7.93 4.12
N GLU A 27 -11.43 9.11 4.51
CA GLU A 27 -12.61 9.76 3.91
C GLU A 27 -12.41 10.02 2.39
N GLY A 28 -11.18 10.32 1.97
CA GLY A 28 -10.80 10.51 0.56
C GLY A 28 -10.68 9.22 -0.26
N ARG A 29 -10.66 8.04 0.39
CA ARG A 29 -10.58 6.72 -0.28
C ARG A 29 -11.95 6.07 -0.46
N LYS A 30 -13.05 6.72 -0.06
CA LYS A 30 -14.41 6.18 -0.24
C LYS A 30 -14.74 5.97 -1.72
N LYS A 31 -15.62 5.01 -1.99
CA LYS A 31 -16.23 4.84 -3.33
C LYS A 31 -17.07 6.08 -3.63
N CYS A 32 -16.98 6.57 -4.86
CA CYS A 32 -17.87 7.60 -5.40
C CYS A 32 -19.20 6.94 -5.84
N PRO A 33 -20.27 7.73 -6.10
CA PRO A 33 -21.54 7.21 -6.63
C PRO A 33 -21.39 6.44 -7.96
N HIS A 34 -20.28 6.62 -8.68
CA HIS A 34 -19.96 5.89 -9.91
C HIS A 34 -19.30 4.51 -9.66
N ASN A 35 -19.43 3.94 -8.45
CA ASN A 35 -18.89 2.64 -8.06
C ASN A 35 -17.36 2.46 -8.21
N LYS A 36 -16.60 3.55 -8.36
CA LYS A 36 -15.13 3.57 -8.38
C LYS A 36 -14.61 4.28 -7.14
N LEU A 37 -13.38 3.99 -6.72
CA LEU A 37 -12.71 4.84 -5.71
C LEU A 37 -12.64 6.28 -6.25
N ARG A 38 -12.87 7.29 -5.40
CA ARG A 38 -12.89 8.70 -5.85
C ARG A 38 -11.67 9.07 -6.69
N TYR A 39 -10.48 8.72 -6.21
CA TYR A 39 -9.20 8.93 -6.93
C TYR A 39 -9.03 8.08 -8.21
N ALA A 40 -9.88 7.06 -8.41
CA ALA A 40 -9.91 6.18 -9.56
C ALA A 40 -11.00 6.56 -10.58
N CYS A 41 -11.88 7.52 -10.25
CA CYS A 41 -13.02 7.88 -11.08
C CYS A 41 -12.69 9.04 -12.02
N ALA A 42 -12.91 8.85 -13.33
CA ALA A 42 -12.68 9.90 -14.32
C ALA A 42 -13.64 11.09 -14.15
N ILE A 43 -14.87 10.84 -13.70
CA ILE A 43 -15.88 11.89 -13.45
C ILE A 43 -15.54 12.71 -12.20
N CYS A 44 -15.03 12.06 -11.14
CA CYS A 44 -14.64 12.76 -9.91
C CYS A 44 -13.23 13.37 -9.97
N THR A 45 -12.36 12.87 -10.85
CA THR A 45 -10.99 13.37 -11.06
C THR A 45 -10.71 13.62 -12.54
N PRO A 46 -11.51 14.48 -13.19
CA PRO A 46 -11.33 14.78 -14.60
C PRO A 46 -10.06 15.61 -14.78
N CYS A 47 -9.50 15.54 -15.99
CA CYS A 47 -8.55 16.51 -16.49
C CYS A 47 -9.16 17.26 -17.68
N PRO A 48 -8.64 18.44 -18.05
CA PRO A 48 -9.14 19.22 -19.18
C PRO A 48 -9.10 18.47 -20.52
N HIS A 49 -8.35 17.37 -20.60
CA HIS A 49 -8.22 16.52 -21.77
C HIS A 49 -9.26 15.39 -21.85
N GLY A 50 -10.34 15.46 -21.05
CA GLY A 50 -11.41 14.46 -21.04
C GLY A 50 -11.02 13.09 -20.50
N ARG A 51 -9.89 12.99 -19.79
CA ARG A 51 -9.38 11.74 -19.21
C ARG A 51 -9.32 11.84 -17.68
N GLN A 52 -9.20 10.68 -17.03
CA GLN A 52 -8.84 10.66 -15.62
C GLN A 52 -7.46 11.30 -15.42
N LYS A 53 -7.33 12.30 -14.55
CA LYS A 53 -6.09 13.08 -14.33
C LYS A 53 -4.84 12.21 -14.22
N ARG A 54 -4.85 11.19 -13.35
CA ARG A 54 -3.71 10.29 -13.11
C ARG A 54 -3.31 9.42 -14.33
N GLN A 55 -4.22 9.24 -15.29
CA GLN A 55 -4.00 8.43 -16.50
C GLN A 55 -3.76 9.30 -17.73
N CYS A 56 -3.87 10.62 -17.60
CA CYS A 56 -3.65 11.54 -18.70
C CYS A 56 -2.15 11.68 -18.98
N VAL A 57 -1.72 11.33 -20.20
CA VAL A 57 -0.33 11.48 -20.64
C VAL A 57 0.05 12.97 -20.74
N GLN A 58 -0.86 13.84 -21.18
CA GLN A 58 -0.60 15.28 -21.20
C GLN A 58 -0.39 15.87 -19.80
N CYS A 59 -0.98 15.27 -18.75
CA CYS A 59 -0.80 15.75 -17.37
C CYS A 59 0.36 15.07 -16.64
N ASN A 60 0.56 13.76 -16.84
CA ASN A 60 1.43 12.91 -16.02
C ASN A 60 2.41 12.05 -16.85
N GLY A 61 2.54 12.37 -18.14
CA GLY A 61 3.45 11.71 -19.05
C GLY A 61 4.91 12.00 -18.76
N CYS A 62 5.78 11.19 -19.35
CA CYS A 62 7.18 11.52 -19.55
C CYS A 62 7.38 12.06 -20.98
N PRO A 63 8.57 12.63 -21.28
CA PRO A 63 8.91 13.12 -22.63
C PRO A 63 8.77 12.05 -23.74
N HIS A 64 8.79 10.77 -23.38
CA HIS A 64 8.62 9.65 -24.32
C HIS A 64 7.16 9.37 -24.72
N GLY A 65 6.22 10.28 -24.43
CA GLY A 65 4.80 10.13 -24.81
C GLY A 65 4.03 9.04 -24.05
N LYS A 66 4.56 8.55 -22.93
CA LYS A 66 3.93 7.51 -22.10
C LYS A 66 3.75 8.01 -20.68
N LEU A 67 2.82 7.42 -19.92
CA LEU A 67 2.80 7.64 -18.46
C LEU A 67 4.13 7.18 -17.86
N LYS A 68 4.69 7.95 -16.92
CA LYS A 68 5.98 7.65 -16.25
C LYS A 68 6.07 6.18 -15.79
N LYS A 69 5.04 5.68 -15.09
CA LYS A 69 4.91 4.29 -14.61
C LYS A 69 4.87 3.21 -15.70
N ASN A 70 4.66 3.59 -16.96
CA ASN A 70 4.54 2.71 -18.12
C ASN A 70 5.71 2.90 -19.10
N CYS A 71 6.70 3.73 -18.78
CA CYS A 71 7.79 4.05 -19.69
C CYS A 71 9.04 3.24 -19.34
N THR A 72 9.40 2.29 -20.20
CA THR A 72 10.62 1.49 -20.05
C THR A 72 11.88 2.36 -20.05
N SER A 73 11.91 3.45 -20.82
CA SER A 73 13.05 4.37 -20.83
C SER A 73 13.18 5.19 -19.54
N CYS A 74 12.11 5.32 -18.74
CA CYS A 74 12.17 6.04 -17.46
C CYS A 74 12.44 5.11 -16.28
N PHE A 75 11.88 3.90 -16.31
CA PHE A 75 12.01 2.92 -15.23
C PHE A 75 12.32 1.53 -15.79
N PRO A 76 13.47 1.36 -16.48
CA PRO A 76 13.88 0.05 -16.95
C PRO A 76 14.26 -0.83 -15.76
N CYS A 77 14.03 -2.14 -15.87
CA CYS A 77 14.76 -3.11 -15.08
C CYS A 77 16.11 -3.42 -15.76
N PRO A 78 17.07 -4.05 -15.06
CA PRO A 78 18.36 -4.45 -15.65
C PRO A 78 18.24 -5.32 -16.91
N HIS A 79 17.08 -5.94 -17.14
CA HIS A 79 16.79 -6.80 -18.28
C HIS A 79 16.12 -6.06 -19.45
N GLY A 80 16.16 -4.71 -19.46
CA GLY A 80 15.64 -3.89 -20.56
C GLY A 80 14.10 -3.84 -20.68
N LYS A 81 13.36 -4.33 -19.67
CA LYS A 81 11.88 -4.34 -19.64
C LYS A 81 11.36 -3.50 -18.48
N LEU A 82 10.08 -3.16 -18.47
CA LEU A 82 9.46 -2.68 -17.23
C LEU A 82 9.53 -3.78 -16.19
N ARG A 83 9.91 -3.42 -14.96
CA ARG A 83 10.08 -4.37 -13.85
C ARG A 83 8.85 -5.26 -13.62
N ARG A 84 7.64 -4.69 -13.76
CA ARG A 84 6.38 -5.43 -13.68
C ARG A 84 6.17 -6.43 -14.84
N ASN A 85 6.73 -6.19 -16.02
CA ASN A 85 6.60 -7.08 -17.18
C ASN A 85 7.79 -8.05 -17.29
N CYS A 86 8.72 -8.03 -16.33
CA CYS A 86 9.95 -8.81 -16.41
C CYS A 86 9.80 -10.11 -15.61
N THR A 87 9.80 -11.26 -16.31
CA THR A 87 9.76 -12.59 -15.70
C THR A 87 10.94 -12.85 -14.77
N GLN A 88 12.12 -12.29 -15.06
CA GLN A 88 13.28 -12.42 -14.18
C GLN A 88 13.14 -11.58 -12.89
N CYS A 89 12.35 -10.50 -12.90
CA CYS A 89 12.12 -9.66 -11.70
C CYS A 89 10.92 -10.09 -10.86
N VAL A 90 9.81 -10.45 -11.52
CA VAL A 90 8.51 -10.71 -10.86
C VAL A 90 7.86 -12.00 -11.36
N GLY A 91 8.65 -12.90 -11.94
CA GLY A 91 8.22 -14.22 -12.36
C GLY A 91 7.74 -15.10 -11.22
N CYS A 92 6.98 -16.12 -11.60
CA CYS A 92 6.65 -17.26 -10.77
C CYS A 92 7.42 -18.49 -11.26
N PRO A 93 7.50 -19.57 -10.46
CA PRO A 93 8.16 -20.82 -10.87
C PRO A 93 7.59 -21.44 -12.16
N HIS A 94 6.37 -21.06 -12.57
CA HIS A 94 5.75 -21.50 -13.82
C HIS A 94 6.24 -20.75 -15.07
N GLY A 95 7.33 -19.99 -15.00
CA GLY A 95 7.93 -19.27 -16.13
C GLY A 95 7.15 -18.04 -16.63
N LYS A 96 6.07 -17.64 -15.96
CA LYS A 96 5.25 -16.46 -16.29
C LYS A 96 5.37 -15.38 -15.22
N VAL A 97 5.06 -14.12 -15.54
CA VAL A 97 4.92 -13.09 -14.48
C VAL A 97 3.76 -13.43 -13.56
N LYS A 98 3.90 -13.17 -12.25
CA LYS A 98 2.96 -13.64 -11.21
C LYS A 98 1.50 -13.31 -11.49
N TYR A 99 1.20 -12.11 -11.99
CA TYR A 99 -0.18 -11.67 -12.26
C TYR A 99 -0.73 -12.15 -13.62
N GLU A 100 0.07 -12.79 -14.47
CA GLU A 100 -0.38 -13.43 -15.72
C GLU A 100 -0.49 -14.95 -15.57
N CYS A 101 0.16 -15.54 -14.56
CA CYS A 101 0.09 -16.96 -14.29
C CYS A 101 -1.26 -17.37 -13.69
N GLN A 102 -2.03 -18.19 -14.42
CA GLN A 102 -3.34 -18.67 -13.96
C GLN A 102 -3.23 -19.51 -12.69
N ALA A 103 -2.23 -20.40 -12.58
CA ALA A 103 -1.99 -21.19 -11.36
C ALA A 103 -1.67 -20.29 -10.15
N CYS A 104 -0.95 -19.19 -10.33
CA CYS A 104 -0.73 -18.23 -9.24
C CYS A 104 -2.00 -17.43 -8.92
N LYS A 105 -2.83 -17.10 -9.91
CA LYS A 105 -4.12 -16.42 -9.68
C LYS A 105 -5.08 -17.30 -8.89
N THR A 106 -5.18 -18.60 -9.21
CA THR A 106 -6.04 -19.54 -8.50
C THR A 106 -5.56 -19.72 -7.07
N VAL A 107 -4.27 -19.95 -6.85
CA VAL A 107 -3.70 -20.03 -5.49
C VAL A 107 -3.93 -18.73 -4.72
N ASN A 108 -3.72 -17.56 -5.31
CA ASN A 108 -3.97 -16.29 -4.63
C ASN A 108 -5.47 -16.07 -4.34
N ALA A 109 -6.38 -16.52 -5.22
CA ALA A 109 -7.82 -16.45 -4.97
C ALA A 109 -8.25 -17.39 -3.82
N LEU A 110 -7.70 -18.60 -3.77
CA LEU A 110 -7.95 -19.58 -2.70
C LEU A 110 -7.32 -19.14 -1.36
N MET A 111 -6.09 -18.63 -1.40
CA MET A 111 -5.37 -18.09 -0.23
C MET A 111 -5.87 -16.70 0.19
N GLY A 112 -6.56 -15.97 -0.68
CA GLY A 112 -7.17 -14.67 -0.38
C GLY A 112 -8.42 -14.77 0.51
N LEU A 113 -9.04 -15.95 0.58
CA LEU A 113 -10.16 -16.23 1.50
C LEU A 113 -9.70 -16.47 2.94
N THR A 114 -8.40 -16.75 3.17
CA THR A 114 -7.86 -17.03 4.51
C THR A 114 -7.29 -15.79 5.22
N GLN A 115 -7.41 -14.60 4.62
CA GLN A 115 -6.95 -13.35 5.22
C GLN A 115 -8.09 -12.43 5.69
N LYS A 116 -8.88 -12.94 6.65
CA LYS A 116 -9.25 -12.16 7.85
C LYS A 116 -8.41 -12.65 9.03
N GLY A 117 -7.11 -12.82 8.82
CA GLY A 117 -6.15 -12.94 9.92
C GLY A 117 -6.13 -11.59 10.61
N ALA A 118 -6.60 -11.56 11.86
CA ALA A 118 -6.64 -10.39 12.71
C ALA A 118 -5.39 -9.52 12.52
N GLY A 119 -5.60 -8.27 12.11
CA GLY A 119 -4.67 -7.19 12.39
C GLY A 119 -4.63 -6.96 13.89
N GLY A 120 -4.12 -7.93 14.64
CA GLY A 120 -3.73 -7.76 16.02
C GLY A 120 -2.53 -6.85 16.02
N SER A 121 -2.76 -5.59 16.39
CA SER A 121 -1.71 -4.71 16.90
C SER A 121 -0.81 -5.55 17.82
N GLY A 122 0.44 -5.82 17.39
CA GLY A 122 1.42 -6.51 18.21
C GLY A 122 1.50 -5.77 19.54
N GLY A 123 0.88 -6.34 20.58
CA GLY A 123 0.86 -5.75 21.90
C GLY A 123 2.29 -5.53 22.35
N LYS A 124 2.55 -4.41 23.05
CA LYS A 124 3.88 -4.13 23.60
C LYS A 124 4.34 -5.38 24.36
N ARG A 125 5.49 -5.92 23.99
CA ARG A 125 6.09 -7.03 24.74
C ARG A 125 6.69 -6.47 26.03
N CYS A 126 6.57 -7.21 27.12
CA CYS A 126 7.35 -6.93 28.31
C CYS A 126 8.84 -7.23 28.04
N ALA A 127 9.74 -6.77 28.92
CA ALA A 127 11.18 -7.01 28.78
C ALA A 127 11.54 -8.52 28.73
N HIS A 128 10.67 -9.36 29.31
CA HIS A 128 10.79 -10.82 29.30
C HIS A 128 9.93 -11.49 28.20
N GLY A 129 9.57 -10.74 27.16
CA GLY A 129 9.15 -11.29 25.86
C GLY A 129 7.67 -11.68 25.72
N LYS A 130 6.86 -11.66 26.79
CA LYS A 130 5.41 -11.93 26.73
C LYS A 130 4.62 -10.72 26.24
N ILE A 131 3.44 -10.94 25.66
CA ILE A 131 2.50 -9.84 25.35
C ILE A 131 2.04 -9.22 26.67
N LYS A 132 2.25 -7.91 26.85
CA LYS A 132 2.04 -7.26 28.16
C LYS A 132 0.62 -7.39 28.70
N ARG A 133 -0.40 -7.39 27.82
CA ARG A 133 -1.81 -7.59 28.22
C ARG A 133 -2.08 -8.97 28.83
N ASP A 134 -1.27 -9.96 28.48
CA ASP A 134 -1.51 -11.36 28.82
C ASP A 134 -0.47 -11.84 29.86
N CYS A 135 0.24 -10.90 30.49
CA CYS A 135 1.35 -11.17 31.40
C CYS A 135 0.96 -10.81 32.84
N GLY A 136 0.60 -11.79 33.67
CA GLY A 136 0.29 -11.58 35.09
C GLY A 136 1.46 -11.17 35.99
N GLN A 137 2.63 -10.95 35.40
CA GLN A 137 3.85 -10.47 36.07
C GLN A 137 4.13 -8.99 35.75
N CYS A 138 3.23 -8.30 35.02
CA CYS A 138 3.39 -6.92 34.52
C CYS A 138 2.11 -6.08 34.65
#